data_AF-A0A7S2M976-F1
#
_entry.id   AF-A0A7S2M976-F1
#
_cell.length_a   1.000
_cell.length_b   1.000
_cell.length_c   1.000
_cell.angle_alpha   90.00
_cell.angle_beta   90.00
_cell.angle_gamma   90.00
#
_symmetry.space_group_name_H-M   'P 1'
#
loop_
_entity.id
_entity.type
_entity.pdbx_description
1 polymer ?
#
loop_
_entity_poly.entity_id
_entity_poly.type
_entity_poly.pdbx_seq_one_letter_code
_entity_poly.pdbx_strand_id
1 'polypeptide(L)'
;MSLLATPCASMCIDRGLALHKMIRMLVLGLGGEAYLNFIGNEFGHPEWVDFPRPENGWSHQHCRRRWDLPADDLLRYKFFEAFDELMQACENRFQWMASEHQYVTIKNNMDKVIAFERGDCILVFNFHPCSSYTDYQIGMGFNEPMRCVLDSDEGRFGGQSRLEHGHANAFFPLHGAQDRPHSVKMYLPSRTCQVLVKDRLLQGGVRVWVSWDFLWERGLGSLADVLIRLQVWKDGKLVPTPPRPFDEEGCLRVDGPDAIFGLEGPDGQPLDCKTAADGLFRVYFPGDYTPS
;
A
#
# COMPACT_ATOMS: atom_id res chain seq x y z
N MET A 1 3.20 -25.11 -25.21
CA MET A 1 4.03 -24.41 -24.20
C MET A 1 3.60 -24.90 -22.84
N SER A 2 4.53 -25.41 -22.03
CA SER A 2 4.25 -26.08 -20.76
C SER A 2 3.64 -25.12 -19.72
N LEU A 3 2.56 -25.55 -19.08
CA LEU A 3 1.81 -24.86 -18.01
C LEU A 3 2.54 -24.88 -16.63
N LEU A 4 3.85 -25.18 -16.60
CA LEU A 4 4.61 -25.34 -15.35
C LEU A 4 5.99 -24.65 -15.36
N ALA A 5 6.22 -23.69 -16.27
CA ALA A 5 7.42 -22.87 -16.18
C ALA A 5 7.18 -21.73 -15.18
N THR A 6 7.88 -21.76 -14.05
CA THR A 6 8.06 -20.57 -13.19
C THR A 6 8.44 -19.40 -14.09
N PRO A 7 7.68 -18.29 -14.10
CA PRO A 7 7.92 -17.20 -15.05
C PRO A 7 9.36 -16.71 -14.90
N CYS A 8 10.11 -16.77 -16.01
CA CYS A 8 11.52 -16.38 -16.03
C CYS A 8 11.66 -14.92 -15.60
N ALA A 9 12.49 -14.65 -14.60
CA ALA A 9 12.77 -13.31 -14.13
C ALA A 9 13.35 -12.48 -15.28
N SER A 10 12.68 -11.38 -15.62
CA SER A 10 13.11 -10.44 -16.65
C SER A 10 13.52 -9.14 -15.99
N MET A 11 14.80 -8.79 -16.11
CA MET A 11 15.31 -7.50 -15.60
C MET A 11 14.54 -6.30 -16.16
N CYS A 12 13.95 -6.43 -17.36
CA CYS A 12 13.10 -5.40 -17.95
C CYS A 12 11.76 -5.28 -17.23
N ILE A 13 11.12 -6.41 -16.89
CA ILE A 13 9.86 -6.42 -16.15
C ILE A 13 10.08 -5.96 -14.72
N ASP A 14 11.14 -6.44 -14.05
CA ASP A 14 11.43 -6.03 -12.66
C ASP A 14 11.75 -4.52 -12.59
N ARG A 15 12.46 -3.98 -13.60
CA ARG A 15 12.65 -2.52 -13.76
C ARG A 15 11.31 -1.80 -13.94
N GLY A 16 10.47 -2.27 -14.85
CA GLY A 16 9.17 -1.65 -15.13
C GLY A 16 8.27 -1.64 -13.90
N LEU A 17 8.21 -2.77 -13.19
CA LEU A 17 7.45 -2.95 -11.97
C LEU A 17 7.88 -1.95 -10.88
N ALA A 18 9.18 -1.86 -10.63
CA ALA A 18 9.73 -0.92 -9.65
C ALA A 18 9.48 0.55 -10.02
N LEU A 19 9.84 0.95 -11.24
CA LEU A 19 9.76 2.35 -11.65
C LEU A 19 8.32 2.86 -11.76
N HIS A 20 7.37 2.02 -12.20
CA HIS A 20 5.96 2.41 -12.27
C HIS A 20 5.43 2.79 -10.88
N LYS A 21 5.70 1.97 -9.86
CA LYS A 21 5.33 2.25 -8.46
C LYS A 21 6.00 3.54 -7.96
N MET A 22 7.31 3.66 -8.16
CA MET A 22 8.08 4.82 -7.69
C MET A 22 7.64 6.14 -8.34
N ILE A 23 7.35 6.15 -9.66
CA ILE A 23 6.91 7.36 -10.36
C ILE A 23 5.55 7.81 -9.81
N ARG A 24 4.61 6.88 -9.65
CA ARG A 24 3.27 7.19 -9.12
C ARG A 24 3.34 7.71 -7.69
N MET A 25 4.13 7.06 -6.85
CA MET A 25 4.35 7.49 -5.47
C MET A 25 5.05 8.85 -5.39
N LEU A 26 6.00 9.14 -6.28
CA LEU A 26 6.67 10.44 -6.33
C LEU A 26 5.69 11.55 -6.76
N VAL A 27 4.83 11.28 -7.75
CA VAL A 27 3.80 12.24 -8.20
C VAL A 27 2.76 12.47 -7.12
N LEU A 28 2.25 11.41 -6.48
CA LEU A 28 1.29 11.56 -5.39
C LEU A 28 1.93 12.24 -4.17
N GLY A 29 3.19 11.92 -3.87
CA GLY A 29 3.92 12.44 -2.73
C GLY A 29 4.39 13.89 -2.89
N LEU A 30 4.75 14.36 -4.08
CA LEU A 30 5.39 15.66 -4.29
C LEU A 30 4.74 16.54 -5.37
N GLY A 31 3.82 16.00 -6.16
CA GLY A 31 3.34 16.63 -7.40
C GLY A 31 2.30 17.75 -7.24
N GLY A 32 1.61 17.81 -6.09
CA GLY A 32 0.59 18.84 -5.82
C GLY A 32 -0.41 18.38 -4.75
N GLU A 33 -1.51 19.11 -4.63
CA GLU A 33 -2.54 18.98 -3.58
C GLU A 33 -3.66 17.99 -3.94
N ALA A 34 -3.57 17.32 -5.09
CA ALA A 34 -4.52 16.30 -5.52
C ALA A 34 -3.83 15.27 -6.42
N TYR A 35 -4.38 14.05 -6.43
CA TYR A 35 -3.94 12.97 -7.30
C TYR A 35 -5.07 12.53 -8.22
N LEU A 36 -4.74 12.24 -9.47
CA LEU A 36 -5.67 11.70 -10.46
C LEU A 36 -5.05 10.48 -11.13
N ASN A 37 -5.86 9.42 -11.25
CA ASN A 37 -5.51 8.22 -11.98
C ASN A 37 -6.58 7.90 -13.03
N PHE A 38 -6.18 7.63 -14.27
CA PHE A 38 -7.08 7.25 -15.34
C PHE A 38 -7.34 5.74 -15.32
N ILE A 39 -8.59 5.34 -15.52
CA ILE A 39 -9.06 3.96 -15.35
C ILE A 39 -8.18 2.91 -16.07
N GLY A 40 -7.67 1.96 -15.31
CA GLY A 40 -6.74 0.90 -15.74
C GLY A 40 -5.27 1.20 -15.47
N ASN A 41 -4.87 2.46 -15.29
CA ASN A 41 -3.46 2.80 -15.04
C ASN A 41 -3.03 2.41 -13.62
N GLU A 42 -3.97 2.20 -12.71
CA GLU A 42 -3.73 1.74 -11.34
C GLU A 42 -3.03 0.38 -11.30
N PHE A 43 -3.37 -0.51 -12.22
CA PHE A 43 -2.73 -1.80 -12.37
C PHE A 43 -1.80 -1.88 -13.58
N GLY A 44 -1.46 -0.75 -14.22
CA GLY A 44 -0.57 -0.73 -15.39
C GLY A 44 -1.16 -1.44 -16.61
N HIS A 45 -2.43 -1.18 -16.93
CA HIS A 45 -3.14 -1.77 -18.08
C HIS A 45 -2.29 -1.66 -19.35
N PRO A 46 -2.07 -2.77 -20.08
CA PRO A 46 -1.22 -2.78 -21.27
C PRO A 46 -1.91 -2.11 -22.47
N GLU A 47 -1.20 -2.08 -23.60
CA GLU A 47 -1.69 -1.52 -24.87
C GLU A 47 -2.03 -0.03 -24.76
N TRP A 48 -3.04 0.44 -25.48
CA TRP A 48 -3.49 1.83 -25.52
C TRP A 48 -5.01 1.88 -25.66
N VAL A 49 -5.59 3.06 -25.52
CA VAL A 49 -7.01 3.31 -25.78
C VAL A 49 -7.17 3.79 -27.21
N ASP A 50 -8.05 3.16 -27.98
CA ASP A 50 -8.44 3.63 -29.30
C ASP A 50 -9.94 3.40 -29.49
N PHE A 51 -10.65 4.46 -29.88
CA PHE A 51 -12.09 4.40 -30.14
C PHE A 51 -12.34 3.94 -31.59
N PRO A 52 -13.47 3.28 -31.87
CA PRO A 52 -13.86 2.93 -33.23
C PRO A 52 -13.89 4.17 -34.14
N ARG A 53 -13.10 4.14 -35.23
CA ARG A 53 -13.02 5.21 -36.22
C ARG A 53 -12.63 4.65 -37.60
N PRO A 54 -12.88 5.38 -38.70
CA PRO A 54 -12.59 4.86 -40.05
C PRO A 54 -11.16 4.34 -40.23
N GLU A 55 -10.15 4.99 -39.64
CA GLU A 55 -8.75 4.61 -39.84
C GLU A 55 -8.35 3.31 -39.12
N ASN A 56 -9.13 2.86 -38.12
CA ASN A 56 -8.94 1.56 -37.47
C ASN A 56 -10.03 0.55 -37.86
N GLY A 57 -10.78 0.83 -38.94
CA GLY A 57 -11.83 -0.06 -39.43
C GLY A 57 -13.01 -0.20 -38.46
N TRP A 58 -13.31 0.83 -37.66
CA TRP A 58 -14.33 0.79 -36.61
C TRP A 58 -14.08 -0.30 -35.56
N SER A 59 -12.80 -0.59 -35.27
CA SER A 59 -12.43 -1.62 -34.31
C SER A 59 -12.75 -1.23 -32.88
N HIS A 60 -13.34 -2.15 -32.13
CA HIS A 60 -13.57 -2.03 -30.69
C HIS A 60 -12.47 -2.71 -29.85
N GLN A 61 -11.44 -3.28 -30.48
CA GLN A 61 -10.43 -4.11 -29.81
C GLN A 61 -9.73 -3.39 -28.63
N HIS A 62 -9.46 -2.09 -28.78
CA HIS A 62 -8.78 -1.25 -27.78
C HIS A 62 -9.73 -0.29 -27.04
N CYS A 63 -11.03 -0.39 -27.29
CA CYS A 63 -12.08 0.40 -26.63
C CYS A 63 -12.68 -0.38 -25.45
N ARG A 64 -11.84 -0.90 -24.56
CA ARG A 64 -12.24 -1.76 -23.43
C ARG A 64 -11.24 -1.70 -22.28
N ARG A 65 -11.61 -2.29 -21.14
CA ARG A 65 -10.71 -2.55 -20.01
C ARG A 65 -10.62 -4.04 -19.74
N ARG A 66 -9.39 -4.50 -19.48
CA ARG A 66 -9.06 -5.89 -19.14
C ARG A 66 -8.95 -6.09 -17.64
N TRP A 67 -10.10 -6.10 -16.97
CA TRP A 67 -10.19 -6.35 -15.53
C TRP A 67 -9.77 -7.77 -15.12
N ASP A 68 -9.72 -8.68 -16.09
CA ASP A 68 -9.19 -10.03 -15.92
C ASP A 68 -7.68 -10.05 -15.63
N LEU A 69 -6.93 -9.01 -16.00
CA LEU A 69 -5.48 -8.96 -15.83
C LEU A 69 -5.01 -8.89 -14.37
N PRO A 70 -5.51 -7.96 -13.52
CA PRO A 70 -5.18 -7.97 -12.11
C PRO A 70 -5.80 -9.16 -11.35
N ALA A 71 -6.93 -9.70 -11.82
CA ALA A 71 -7.58 -10.85 -11.18
C ALA A 71 -6.87 -12.20 -11.42
N ASP A 72 -6.04 -12.32 -12.45
CA ASP A 72 -5.31 -13.56 -12.75
C ASP A 72 -4.03 -13.67 -11.91
N ASP A 73 -4.02 -14.65 -11.00
CA ASP A 73 -2.91 -14.91 -10.10
C ASP A 73 -1.60 -15.33 -10.78
N LEU A 74 -1.66 -15.77 -12.04
CA LEU A 74 -0.50 -16.12 -12.84
C LEU A 74 0.15 -14.88 -13.49
N LEU A 75 -0.50 -13.72 -13.42
CA LEU A 75 -0.01 -12.46 -13.94
C LEU A 75 0.53 -11.54 -12.84
N ARG A 76 1.27 -10.50 -13.25
CA ARG A 76 1.94 -9.55 -12.35
C ARG A 76 1.19 -8.23 -12.16
N TYR A 77 0.04 -8.02 -12.82
CA TYR A 77 -0.72 -6.77 -12.74
C TYR A 77 -1.27 -6.50 -11.32
N LYS A 78 -1.62 -7.55 -10.58
CA LYS A 78 -2.00 -7.48 -9.16
C LYS A 78 -1.00 -6.78 -8.26
N PHE A 79 0.30 -6.81 -8.62
CA PHE A 79 1.33 -6.14 -7.84
C PHE A 79 1.27 -4.61 -7.97
N PHE A 80 0.81 -4.11 -9.11
CA PHE A 80 0.56 -2.68 -9.31
C PHE A 80 -0.68 -2.23 -8.56
N GLU A 81 -1.76 -3.02 -8.67
CA GLU A 81 -3.03 -2.76 -7.97
C GLU A 81 -2.84 -2.71 -6.46
N ALA A 82 -2.22 -3.74 -5.88
CA ALA A 82 -1.95 -3.79 -4.44
C ALA A 82 -1.09 -2.62 -3.95
N PHE A 83 -0.13 -2.16 -4.76
CA PHE A 83 0.67 -0.99 -4.42
C PHE A 83 -0.17 0.29 -4.48
N ASP A 84 -1.05 0.42 -5.47
CA ASP A 84 -1.95 1.57 -5.58
C ASP A 84 -2.91 1.66 -4.38
N GLU A 85 -3.49 0.52 -3.97
CA GLU A 85 -4.35 0.43 -2.79
C GLU A 85 -3.64 0.96 -1.54
N LEU A 86 -2.41 0.50 -1.28
CA LEU A 86 -1.64 0.98 -0.12
C LEU A 86 -1.24 2.45 -0.27
N MET A 87 -0.82 2.87 -1.46
CA MET A 87 -0.43 4.25 -1.74
C MET A 87 -1.59 5.21 -1.41
N GLN A 88 -2.80 4.88 -1.84
CA GLN A 88 -4.00 5.66 -1.55
C GLN A 88 -4.42 5.55 -0.09
N ALA A 89 -4.29 4.37 0.53
CA ALA A 89 -4.56 4.20 1.96
C ALA A 89 -3.64 5.04 2.84
N CYS A 90 -2.35 5.14 2.48
CA CYS A 90 -1.41 6.03 3.15
C CYS A 90 -1.85 7.48 3.05
N GLU A 91 -2.19 7.96 1.86
CA GLU A 91 -2.63 9.36 1.69
C GLU A 91 -3.94 9.63 2.44
N ASN A 92 -4.92 8.73 2.37
CA ASN A 92 -6.17 8.85 3.13
C ASN A 92 -5.92 8.93 4.64
N ARG A 93 -4.90 8.24 5.14
CA ARG A 93 -4.56 8.22 6.58
C ARG A 93 -3.72 9.42 7.02
N PHE A 94 -2.68 9.75 6.27
CA PHE A 94 -1.65 10.71 6.68
C PHE A 94 -1.84 12.09 6.04
N GLN A 95 -2.70 12.18 5.01
CA GLN A 95 -3.20 13.42 4.41
C GLN A 95 -2.06 14.40 4.06
N TRP A 96 -0.97 13.89 3.47
CA TRP A 96 0.19 14.73 3.18
C TRP A 96 -0.09 15.67 2.01
N MET A 97 -1.03 15.37 1.10
CA MET A 97 -1.36 16.29 0.01
C MET A 97 -2.04 17.58 0.51
N ALA A 98 -2.80 17.49 1.61
CA ALA A 98 -3.46 18.62 2.26
C ALA A 98 -2.54 19.37 3.24
N SER A 99 -1.32 18.89 3.48
CA SER A 99 -0.39 19.52 4.40
C SER A 99 0.31 20.71 3.78
N GLU A 100 0.42 21.81 4.53
CA GLU A 100 1.27 22.95 4.17
C GLU A 100 2.77 22.63 4.29
N HIS A 101 3.14 21.62 5.09
CA HIS A 101 4.53 21.26 5.30
C HIS A 101 5.05 20.41 4.14
N GLN A 102 6.02 20.96 3.41
CA GLN A 102 6.77 20.27 2.36
C GLN A 102 8.22 20.74 2.37
N TYR A 103 9.17 19.80 2.42
CA TYR A 103 10.60 20.12 2.43
C TYR A 103 11.42 19.07 1.69
N VAL A 104 12.15 19.45 0.63
CA VAL A 104 13.04 18.53 -0.09
C VAL A 104 14.42 18.50 0.56
N THR A 105 14.70 17.43 1.30
CA THR A 105 15.99 17.21 1.99
C THR A 105 17.10 16.79 1.02
N ILE A 106 16.82 15.86 0.11
CA ILE A 106 17.83 15.27 -0.78
C ILE A 106 17.35 15.29 -2.24
N LYS A 107 18.25 15.73 -3.12
CA LYS A 107 18.13 15.68 -4.59
C LYS A 107 19.49 15.35 -5.18
N ASN A 108 20.01 14.17 -4.86
CA ASN A 108 21.36 13.77 -5.17
C ASN A 108 21.45 13.15 -6.58
N ASN A 109 22.08 13.86 -7.50
CA ASN A 109 22.25 13.40 -8.88
C ASN A 109 23.21 12.22 -9.03
N MET A 110 24.21 12.07 -8.15
CA MET A 110 25.16 10.95 -8.24
C MET A 110 24.49 9.67 -7.76
N ASP A 111 23.96 9.72 -6.54
CA ASP A 111 23.31 8.57 -5.90
C ASP A 111 21.95 8.24 -6.52
N LYS A 112 21.37 9.18 -7.28
CA LYS A 112 19.99 9.10 -7.80
C LYS A 112 18.97 8.95 -6.67
N VAL A 113 19.23 9.60 -5.53
CA VAL A 113 18.37 9.58 -4.35
C VAL A 113 17.59 10.89 -4.27
N ILE A 114 16.29 10.76 -4.03
CA ILE A 114 15.39 11.86 -3.70
C ILE A 114 14.79 11.55 -2.33
N ALA A 115 14.84 12.51 -1.41
CA ALA A 115 14.17 12.39 -0.12
C ALA A 115 13.52 13.73 0.26
N PHE A 116 12.30 13.67 0.75
CA PHE A 116 11.57 14.86 1.16
C PHE A 116 10.61 14.54 2.31
N GLU A 117 10.29 15.58 3.05
CA GLU A 117 9.23 15.59 4.05
C GLU A 117 7.95 16.13 3.41
N ARG A 118 6.83 15.52 3.75
CA ARG A 118 5.51 16.09 3.49
C ARG A 118 4.54 15.71 4.60
N GLY A 119 3.92 16.70 5.23
CA GLY A 119 3.17 16.49 6.47
C GLY A 119 4.00 15.83 7.56
N ASP A 120 3.48 14.74 8.15
CA ASP A 120 4.17 13.96 9.18
C ASP A 120 5.02 12.81 8.62
N CYS A 121 5.27 12.81 7.31
CA CYS A 121 5.93 11.73 6.59
C CYS A 121 7.28 12.14 6.01
N ILE A 122 8.18 11.16 5.89
CA ILE A 122 9.41 11.24 5.09
C ILE A 122 9.27 10.23 3.96
N LEU A 123 9.39 10.70 2.72
CA LEU A 123 9.36 9.87 1.54
C LEU A 123 10.76 9.80 0.94
N VAL A 124 11.25 8.59 0.68
CA VAL A 124 12.61 8.33 0.22
C VAL A 124 12.58 7.45 -1.01
N PHE A 125 13.32 7.85 -2.05
CA PHE A 125 13.37 7.18 -3.34
C PHE A 125 14.83 6.95 -3.74
N ASN A 126 15.18 5.70 -4.04
CA ASN A 126 16.45 5.35 -4.68
C ASN A 126 16.19 4.97 -6.14
N PHE A 127 16.38 5.92 -7.06
CA PHE A 127 16.27 5.71 -8.51
C PHE A 127 17.52 5.11 -9.15
N HIS A 128 18.57 4.80 -8.37
CA HIS A 128 19.79 4.24 -8.95
C HIS A 128 19.46 2.90 -9.61
N PRO A 129 19.94 2.64 -10.84
CA PRO A 129 19.58 1.42 -11.56
C PRO A 129 20.16 0.13 -10.97
N CYS A 130 21.27 0.24 -10.21
CA CYS A 130 22.03 -0.91 -9.73
C CYS A 130 22.60 -0.77 -8.30
N SER A 131 22.53 0.40 -7.67
CA SER A 131 23.26 0.66 -6.42
C SER A 131 22.28 0.70 -5.27
N SER A 132 22.61 -0.06 -4.24
CA SER A 132 21.92 -0.05 -2.95
C SER A 132 22.82 0.62 -1.92
N TYR A 133 22.22 1.34 -0.98
CA TYR A 133 22.97 2.09 0.02
C TYR A 133 22.59 1.62 1.42
N THR A 134 23.56 1.18 2.21
CA THR A 134 23.39 0.91 3.64
C THR A 134 23.69 2.17 4.43
N ASP A 135 23.01 2.36 5.57
CA ASP A 135 23.24 3.48 6.49
C ASP A 135 23.16 4.87 5.83
N TYR A 136 22.32 5.02 4.79
CA TYR A 136 22.16 6.28 4.08
C TYR A 136 21.48 7.29 5.00
N GLN A 137 22.18 8.38 5.34
CA GLN A 137 21.72 9.36 6.30
C GLN A 137 20.83 10.42 5.63
N ILE A 138 19.62 10.59 6.17
CA ILE A 138 18.60 11.49 5.65
C ILE A 138 18.17 12.45 6.75
N GLY A 139 18.41 13.74 6.54
CA GLY A 139 17.97 14.81 7.41
C GLY A 139 16.45 14.86 7.55
N MET A 140 15.99 15.11 8.78
CA MET A 140 14.57 15.27 9.08
C MET A 140 14.31 16.36 10.13
N GLY A 141 13.14 16.99 10.04
CA GLY A 141 12.65 17.99 11.01
C GLY A 141 12.13 17.40 12.31
N PHE A 142 11.93 16.08 12.37
CA PHE A 142 11.26 15.40 13.47
C PHE A 142 12.28 14.94 14.53
N ASN A 143 11.97 15.16 15.80
CA ASN A 143 12.75 14.66 16.94
C ASN A 143 12.04 13.49 17.62
N GLU A 144 11.55 12.54 16.83
CA GLU A 144 10.80 11.39 17.32
C GLU A 144 11.08 10.14 16.48
N PRO A 145 10.86 8.93 17.02
CA PRO A 145 11.00 7.70 16.25
C PRO A 145 10.04 7.67 15.06
N MET A 146 10.51 7.14 13.95
CA MET A 146 9.75 6.99 12.71
C MET A 146 9.60 5.51 12.35
N ARG A 147 8.51 5.10 11.71
CA ARG A 147 8.28 3.70 11.29
C ARG A 147 7.92 3.63 9.81
N CYS A 148 8.38 2.57 9.15
CA CYS A 148 8.05 2.31 7.75
C CYS A 148 6.57 1.90 7.63
N VAL A 149 5.83 2.59 6.77
CA VAL A 149 4.41 2.32 6.49
C VAL A 149 4.17 1.89 5.05
N LEU A 150 5.11 2.17 4.15
CA LEU A 150 5.05 1.69 2.78
C LEU A 150 6.47 1.39 2.31
N ASP A 151 6.67 0.15 1.88
CA ASP A 151 7.90 -0.30 1.24
C ASP A 151 7.55 -0.90 -0.12
N SER A 152 7.96 -0.23 -1.20
CA SER A 152 7.70 -0.72 -2.55
C SER A 152 8.41 -2.05 -2.87
N ASP A 153 9.39 -2.47 -2.08
CA ASP A 153 10.15 -3.69 -2.27
C ASP A 153 9.47 -4.92 -1.64
N GLU A 154 8.33 -4.78 -0.98
CA GLU A 154 7.61 -5.91 -0.42
C GLU A 154 7.16 -6.92 -1.50
N GLY A 155 7.14 -8.20 -1.13
CA GLY A 155 6.71 -9.29 -2.02
C GLY A 155 5.27 -9.15 -2.52
N ARG A 156 4.36 -8.55 -1.73
CA ARG A 156 2.98 -8.24 -2.15
C ARG A 156 2.90 -7.23 -3.30
N PHE A 157 3.99 -6.50 -3.58
CA PHE A 157 4.12 -5.60 -4.71
C PHE A 157 5.10 -6.14 -5.76
N GLY A 158 5.43 -7.44 -5.69
CA GLY A 158 6.40 -8.10 -6.57
C GLY A 158 7.83 -7.57 -6.42
N GLY A 159 8.17 -7.02 -5.24
CA GLY A 159 9.54 -6.66 -4.88
C GLY A 159 10.33 -7.84 -4.31
N GLN A 160 11.53 -7.56 -3.78
CA GLN A 160 12.48 -8.59 -3.31
C GLN A 160 12.49 -8.79 -1.78
N SER A 161 11.63 -8.07 -1.04
CA SER A 161 11.47 -8.12 0.42
C SER A 161 12.79 -7.90 1.19
N ARG A 162 13.60 -6.92 0.78
CA ARG A 162 14.95 -6.70 1.35
C ARG A 162 14.99 -5.83 2.62
N LEU A 163 13.83 -5.38 3.11
CA LEU A 163 13.72 -4.36 4.17
C LEU A 163 13.11 -4.87 5.49
N GLU A 164 13.34 -6.14 5.83
CA GLU A 164 12.82 -6.79 7.05
C GLU A 164 13.02 -5.96 8.33
N HIS A 165 14.20 -5.32 8.49
CA HIS A 165 14.49 -4.48 9.65
C HIS A 165 13.56 -3.25 9.79
N GLY A 166 13.23 -2.59 8.67
CA GLY A 166 12.40 -1.38 8.66
C GLY A 166 10.92 -1.66 8.95
N HIS A 167 10.48 -2.89 8.71
CA HIS A 167 9.14 -3.37 9.10
C HIS A 167 9.07 -3.70 10.60
N ALA A 168 10.13 -4.28 11.14
CA ALA A 168 10.16 -4.73 12.53
C ALA A 168 10.46 -3.62 13.56
N ASN A 169 11.17 -2.56 13.18
CA ASN A 169 11.74 -1.59 14.13
C ASN A 169 11.43 -0.13 13.78
N ALA A 170 11.38 0.73 14.79
CA ALA A 170 11.37 2.17 14.61
C ALA A 170 12.79 2.71 14.36
N PHE A 171 12.89 3.71 13.50
CA PHE A 171 14.10 4.49 13.23
C PHE A 171 14.17 5.65 14.23
N PHE A 172 15.15 5.62 15.13
CA PHE A 172 15.35 6.65 16.14
C PHE A 172 16.11 7.87 15.56
N PRO A 173 15.75 9.10 15.98
CA PRO A 173 16.40 10.31 15.51
C PRO A 173 17.88 10.35 15.91
N LEU A 174 18.72 10.76 14.95
CA LEU A 174 20.14 11.03 15.10
C LEU A 174 20.40 12.55 15.04
N HIS A 175 21.68 12.95 15.09
CA HIS A 175 22.09 14.35 14.90
C HIS A 175 21.70 14.88 13.51
N GLY A 176 21.55 16.20 13.40
CA GLY A 176 21.13 16.87 12.16
C GLY A 176 22.03 16.62 10.96
N ALA A 177 21.42 16.61 9.78
CA ALA A 177 22.08 16.49 8.47
C ALA A 177 21.23 17.21 7.40
N GLN A 178 21.85 17.59 6.27
CA GLN A 178 21.17 18.25 5.14
C GLN A 178 20.27 19.43 5.53
N ASP A 179 20.79 20.34 6.38
CA ASP A 179 20.07 21.51 6.90
C ASP A 179 18.79 21.19 7.70
N ARG A 180 18.72 19.97 8.25
CA ARG A 180 17.67 19.54 9.17
C ARG A 180 18.23 19.30 10.57
N PRO A 181 17.44 19.53 11.63
CA PRO A 181 17.89 19.41 13.02
C PRO A 181 18.18 17.96 13.46
N HIS A 182 17.54 16.97 12.83
CA HIS A 182 17.72 15.55 13.11
C HIS A 182 17.98 14.78 11.82
N SER A 183 18.25 13.47 11.93
CA SER A 183 18.34 12.58 10.76
C SER A 183 17.99 11.14 11.11
N VAL A 184 17.82 10.30 10.10
CA VAL A 184 17.72 8.83 10.22
C VAL A 184 18.70 8.16 9.27
N LYS A 185 19.11 6.94 9.58
CA LYS A 185 19.88 6.08 8.67
C LYS A 185 19.01 4.94 8.18
N MET A 186 19.01 4.74 6.87
CA MET A 186 18.16 3.75 6.22
C MET A 186 18.96 2.88 5.25
N TYR A 187 18.51 1.63 5.08
CA TYR A 187 18.91 0.84 3.93
C TYR A 187 18.03 1.21 2.73
N LEU A 188 18.65 1.58 1.61
CA LEU A 188 17.98 2.00 0.37
C LEU A 188 18.36 1.04 -0.76
N PRO A 189 17.61 -0.05 -0.99
CA PRO A 189 17.84 -0.91 -2.13
C PRO A 189 17.67 -0.14 -3.46
N SER A 190 18.37 -0.57 -4.51
CA SER A 190 18.19 -0.02 -5.86
C SER A 190 16.73 -0.15 -6.33
N ARG A 191 16.20 0.94 -6.93
CA ARG A 191 14.84 1.06 -7.47
C ARG A 191 13.75 0.76 -6.45
N THR A 192 13.79 1.46 -5.31
CA THR A 192 12.73 1.37 -4.30
C THR A 192 12.32 2.75 -3.81
N CYS A 193 11.09 2.84 -3.32
CA CYS A 193 10.64 3.91 -2.45
C CYS A 193 10.16 3.37 -1.10
N GLN A 194 10.39 4.16 -0.07
CA GLN A 194 9.98 3.92 1.31
C GLN A 194 9.27 5.17 1.85
N VAL A 195 8.24 4.97 2.67
CA VAL A 195 7.56 6.04 3.41
C VAL A 195 7.70 5.74 4.89
N LEU A 196 8.29 6.69 5.62
CA LEU A 196 8.30 6.69 7.07
C LEU A 196 7.27 7.68 7.59
N VAL A 197 6.62 7.33 8.70
CA VAL A 197 5.76 8.24 9.46
C VAL A 197 6.17 8.23 10.93
N LYS A 198 5.81 9.28 11.67
CA LYS A 198 5.98 9.34 13.12
C LYS A 198 5.37 8.11 13.80
N ASP A 199 6.16 7.39 14.59
CA ASP A 199 5.75 6.12 15.21
C ASP A 199 4.52 6.29 16.12
N ARG A 200 4.37 7.46 16.76
CA ARG A 200 3.19 7.79 17.58
C ARG A 200 1.86 7.76 16.81
N LEU A 201 1.88 7.97 15.49
CA LEU A 201 0.67 7.93 14.64
C LEU A 201 0.21 6.48 14.35
N LEU A 202 1.00 5.49 14.74
CA LEU A 202 0.74 4.06 14.59
C LEU A 202 0.48 3.39 15.94
N GLN A 203 0.04 4.15 16.95
CA GLN A 203 -0.34 3.61 18.25
C GLN A 203 -1.83 3.27 18.27
N GLY A 204 -2.24 2.35 19.16
CA GLY A 204 -3.66 2.04 19.43
C GLY A 204 -4.20 0.77 18.77
N GLY A 205 -3.40 0.08 17.95
CA GLY A 205 -3.81 -1.15 17.25
C GLY A 205 -4.90 -0.92 16.21
N VAL A 206 -5.45 -2.00 15.66
CA VAL A 206 -6.56 -1.94 14.70
C VAL A 206 -7.88 -2.18 15.42
N ARG A 207 -8.83 -1.27 15.25
CA ARG A 207 -10.21 -1.38 15.72
C ARG A 207 -11.15 -1.41 14.53
N VAL A 208 -11.92 -2.47 14.42
CA VAL A 208 -12.94 -2.63 13.37
C VAL A 208 -14.31 -2.41 14.01
N TRP A 209 -15.09 -1.51 13.46
CA TRP A 209 -16.43 -1.12 13.92
C TRP A 209 -17.47 -1.53 12.91
N VAL A 210 -18.57 -2.12 13.36
CA VAL A 210 -19.75 -2.35 12.51
C VAL A 210 -20.84 -1.36 12.91
N SER A 211 -21.38 -0.63 11.93
CA SER A 211 -22.47 0.32 12.16
C SER A 211 -23.84 -0.37 12.15
N TRP A 212 -24.81 0.22 12.85
CA TRP A 212 -26.21 -0.22 12.77
C TRP A 212 -26.78 -0.13 11.34
N ASP A 213 -26.35 0.86 10.57
CA ASP A 213 -26.74 1.01 9.17
C ASP A 213 -26.26 -0.18 8.32
N PHE A 214 -25.01 -0.61 8.53
CA PHE A 214 -24.44 -1.79 7.84
C PHE A 214 -25.27 -3.06 8.10
N LEU A 215 -25.70 -3.26 9.35
CA LEU A 215 -26.55 -4.39 9.76
C LEU A 215 -27.92 -4.32 9.10
N TRP A 216 -28.58 -3.15 9.18
CA TRP A 216 -29.93 -2.94 8.66
C TRP A 216 -30.01 -3.15 7.15
N GLU A 217 -29.05 -2.61 6.40
CA GLU A 217 -28.95 -2.80 4.94
C GLU A 217 -28.84 -4.27 4.53
N ARG A 218 -28.33 -5.12 5.43
CA ARG A 218 -28.13 -6.56 5.20
C ARG A 218 -29.19 -7.42 5.91
N GLY A 219 -30.23 -6.81 6.47
CA GLY A 219 -31.34 -7.51 7.14
C GLY A 219 -30.95 -8.18 8.46
N LEU A 220 -29.86 -7.74 9.10
CA LEU A 220 -29.35 -8.30 10.35
C LEU A 220 -29.93 -7.53 11.55
N GLY A 221 -30.36 -8.26 12.58
CA GLY A 221 -31.06 -7.70 13.74
C GLY A 221 -30.17 -7.46 14.96
N SER A 222 -28.98 -8.06 14.99
CA SER A 222 -28.05 -8.02 16.12
C SER A 222 -26.59 -8.00 15.68
N LEU A 223 -25.73 -7.35 16.46
CA LEU A 223 -24.27 -7.46 16.32
C LEU A 223 -23.78 -8.90 16.51
N ALA A 224 -24.49 -9.71 17.28
CA ALA A 224 -24.18 -11.13 17.47
C ALA A 224 -24.37 -11.96 16.18
N ASP A 225 -25.13 -11.45 15.21
CA ASP A 225 -25.37 -12.10 13.92
C ASP A 225 -24.19 -11.90 12.95
N VAL A 226 -23.23 -11.03 13.29
CA VAL A 226 -22.04 -10.78 12.47
C VAL A 226 -20.80 -11.30 13.16
N LEU A 227 -20.09 -12.17 12.46
CA LEU A 227 -18.79 -12.66 12.87
C LEU A 227 -17.71 -12.11 11.93
N ILE A 228 -16.55 -11.80 12.49
CA ILE A 228 -15.37 -11.41 11.72
C ILE A 228 -14.39 -12.58 11.63
N ARG A 229 -13.98 -12.90 10.41
CA ARG A 229 -12.93 -13.87 10.14
C ARG A 229 -11.66 -13.11 9.77
N LEU A 230 -10.73 -13.01 10.73
CA LEU A 230 -9.41 -12.45 10.48
C LEU A 230 -8.56 -13.46 9.70
N GLN A 231 -7.66 -12.96 8.87
CA GLN A 231 -6.53 -13.70 8.35
C GLN A 231 -5.26 -13.17 9.02
N VAL A 232 -4.51 -14.06 9.63
CA VAL A 232 -3.25 -13.74 10.29
C VAL A 232 -2.11 -14.43 9.58
N TRP A 233 -0.95 -13.78 9.52
CA TRP A 233 0.26 -14.41 9.03
C TRP A 233 0.73 -15.48 10.02
N LYS A 234 0.82 -16.72 9.56
CA LYS A 234 1.39 -17.86 10.30
C LYS A 234 2.23 -18.70 9.35
N ASP A 235 3.49 -18.94 9.72
CA ASP A 235 4.43 -19.75 8.94
C ASP A 235 4.57 -19.32 7.46
N GLY A 236 4.57 -18.00 7.22
CA GLY A 236 4.71 -17.44 5.87
C GLY A 236 3.48 -17.60 4.97
N LYS A 237 2.30 -17.85 5.53
CA LYS A 237 1.01 -17.85 4.83
C LYS A 237 -0.04 -17.08 5.63
N LEU A 238 -0.98 -16.45 4.93
CA LEU A 238 -2.22 -15.95 5.54
C LEU A 238 -3.12 -17.14 5.87
N VAL A 239 -3.45 -17.29 7.14
CA VAL A 239 -4.31 -18.37 7.63
C VAL A 239 -5.54 -17.76 8.30
N PRO A 240 -6.76 -18.21 7.96
CA PRO A 240 -7.96 -17.72 8.61
C PRO A 240 -7.97 -18.13 10.09
N THR A 241 -8.38 -17.21 10.95
CA THR A 241 -8.67 -17.50 12.37
C THR A 241 -10.10 -18.01 12.51
N PRO A 242 -10.44 -18.65 13.64
CA PRO A 242 -11.83 -18.86 14.01
C PRO A 242 -12.61 -17.53 13.97
N PRO A 243 -13.85 -17.50 13.44
CA PRO A 243 -14.68 -16.31 13.47
C PRO A 243 -14.89 -15.81 14.90
N ARG A 244 -14.87 -14.49 15.09
CA ARG A 244 -15.05 -13.85 16.40
C ARG A 244 -16.24 -12.89 16.35
N PRO A 245 -17.02 -12.77 17.42
CA PRO A 245 -18.05 -11.74 17.50
C PRO A 245 -17.42 -10.36 17.75
N PHE A 246 -18.15 -9.31 17.42
CA PHE A 246 -17.88 -7.96 17.91
C PHE A 246 -18.23 -7.87 19.41
N ASP A 247 -17.60 -6.95 20.14
CA ASP A 247 -17.99 -6.63 21.51
C ASP A 247 -19.37 -5.93 21.57
N GLU A 248 -19.86 -5.66 22.77
CA GLU A 248 -21.18 -5.02 22.99
C GLU A 248 -21.27 -3.61 22.37
N GLU A 249 -20.13 -2.97 22.10
CA GLU A 249 -20.04 -1.65 21.46
C GLU A 249 -19.94 -1.76 19.92
N GLY A 250 -19.92 -2.98 19.38
CA GLY A 250 -19.76 -3.24 17.94
C GLY A 250 -18.31 -3.11 17.47
N CYS A 251 -17.34 -3.25 18.37
CA CYS A 251 -15.91 -3.12 18.10
C CYS A 251 -15.21 -4.48 18.17
N LEU A 252 -14.25 -4.70 17.27
CA LEU A 252 -13.28 -5.76 17.38
C LEU A 252 -11.87 -5.17 17.37
N ARG A 253 -11.09 -5.54 18.38
CA ARG A 253 -9.66 -5.20 18.48
C ARG A 253 -8.81 -6.30 17.86
N VAL A 254 -7.90 -5.91 16.98
CA VAL A 254 -6.88 -6.79 16.41
C VAL A 254 -5.52 -6.41 16.99
N ASP A 255 -4.87 -7.40 17.61
CA ASP A 255 -3.54 -7.29 18.16
C ASP A 255 -2.51 -7.33 17.02
N GLY A 256 -2.32 -6.21 16.33
CA GLY A 256 -1.40 -6.08 15.21
C GLY A 256 -1.45 -4.69 14.57
N PRO A 257 -0.41 -4.30 13.80
CA PRO A 257 -0.40 -3.04 13.07
C PRO A 257 -1.26 -3.08 11.79
N ASP A 258 -1.56 -4.27 11.30
CA ASP A 258 -2.32 -4.55 10.09
C ASP A 258 -3.30 -5.71 10.32
N ALA A 259 -4.31 -5.82 9.46
CA ALA A 259 -5.30 -6.90 9.51
C ALA A 259 -5.91 -7.14 8.13
N ILE A 260 -6.19 -8.40 7.79
CA ILE A 260 -7.03 -8.74 6.64
C ILE A 260 -8.22 -9.51 7.18
N PHE A 261 -9.45 -9.16 6.80
CA PHE A 261 -10.63 -9.83 7.34
C PHE A 261 -11.80 -9.88 6.36
N GLY A 262 -12.67 -10.87 6.57
CA GLY A 262 -13.99 -10.94 5.98
C GLY A 262 -15.06 -10.91 7.06
N LEU A 263 -16.28 -10.50 6.69
CA LEU A 263 -17.45 -10.58 7.55
C LEU A 263 -18.32 -11.77 7.15
N GLU A 264 -18.91 -12.45 8.13
CA GLU A 264 -19.79 -13.59 7.95
C GLU A 264 -21.09 -13.36 8.71
N GLY A 265 -22.20 -13.73 8.08
CA GLY A 265 -23.53 -13.70 8.67
C GLY A 265 -23.79 -14.94 9.55
N PRO A 266 -25.01 -15.04 10.11
CA PRO A 266 -25.34 -16.07 11.12
C PRO A 266 -25.28 -17.51 10.59
N ASP A 267 -25.46 -17.71 9.28
CA ASP A 267 -25.38 -19.02 8.63
C ASP A 267 -23.99 -19.29 8.00
N GLY A 268 -23.00 -18.46 8.29
CA GLY A 268 -21.64 -18.54 7.74
C GLY A 268 -21.51 -18.05 6.30
N GLN A 269 -22.55 -17.39 5.77
CA GLN A 269 -22.51 -16.73 4.48
C GLN A 269 -21.60 -15.49 4.53
N PRO A 270 -20.76 -15.24 3.52
CA PRO A 270 -19.96 -14.02 3.47
C PRO A 270 -20.86 -12.78 3.35
N LEU A 271 -20.55 -11.75 4.13
CA LEU A 271 -21.13 -10.42 4.02
C LEU A 271 -20.14 -9.55 3.25
N ASP A 272 -20.61 -8.94 2.16
CA ASP A 272 -19.77 -8.03 1.36
C ASP A 272 -19.33 -6.85 2.24
N CYS A 273 -18.04 -6.82 2.57
CA CYS A 273 -17.37 -5.71 3.25
C CYS A 273 -16.26 -5.19 2.32
N LYS A 274 -16.55 -4.12 1.57
CA LYS A 274 -15.77 -3.82 0.36
C LYS A 274 -14.51 -3.01 0.65
N THR A 275 -13.33 -3.58 0.40
CA THR A 275 -12.14 -2.82 -0.05
C THR A 275 -11.41 -3.44 -1.24
N ALA A 276 -11.64 -4.72 -1.56
CA ALA A 276 -10.94 -5.42 -2.63
C ALA A 276 -11.83 -6.46 -3.36
N ALA A 277 -11.40 -6.88 -4.55
CA ALA A 277 -12.18 -7.77 -5.44
C ALA A 277 -12.37 -9.20 -4.91
N ASP A 278 -11.58 -9.62 -3.93
CA ASP A 278 -11.67 -10.92 -3.27
C ASP A 278 -12.64 -10.95 -2.08
N GLY A 279 -13.35 -9.84 -1.83
CA GLY A 279 -14.32 -9.71 -0.74
C GLY A 279 -13.68 -9.50 0.63
N LEU A 280 -12.37 -9.25 0.70
CA LEU A 280 -11.66 -9.00 1.95
C LEU A 280 -11.47 -7.50 2.21
N PHE A 281 -11.61 -7.13 3.48
CA PHE A 281 -11.22 -5.84 4.01
C PHE A 281 -9.74 -5.88 4.41
N ARG A 282 -8.95 -4.92 3.90
CA ARG A 282 -7.51 -4.81 4.21
C ARG A 282 -7.24 -3.56 5.05
N VAL A 283 -6.65 -3.76 6.21
CA VAL A 283 -6.14 -2.72 7.10
C VAL A 283 -4.62 -2.77 7.07
N TYR A 284 -4.01 -1.64 6.76
CA TYR A 284 -2.56 -1.53 6.63
C TYR A 284 -1.89 -0.84 7.82
N PHE A 285 -2.67 -0.13 8.65
CA PHE A 285 -2.18 0.68 9.77
C PHE A 285 -3.10 0.56 11.00
N PRO A 286 -2.59 0.83 12.21
CA PRO A 286 -3.42 1.07 13.39
C PRO A 286 -4.42 2.22 13.20
N GLY A 287 -5.64 2.02 13.66
CA GLY A 287 -6.73 2.98 13.50
C GLY A 287 -8.12 2.38 13.70
N ASP A 288 -9.13 3.22 13.48
CA ASP A 288 -10.54 2.85 13.47
C ASP A 288 -11.01 2.66 12.03
N TYR A 289 -11.64 1.52 11.76
CA TYR A 289 -12.12 1.13 10.45
C TYR A 289 -13.57 0.71 10.53
N THR A 290 -14.41 1.22 9.64
CA THR A 290 -15.80 0.83 9.52
C THR A 290 -16.00 0.21 8.13
N PRO A 291 -16.22 -1.11 8.05
CA PRO A 291 -16.54 -1.76 6.78
C PRO A 291 -17.87 -1.23 6.24
N SER A 292 -17.89 -0.88 4.96
CA SER A 292 -19.08 -0.46 4.20
C SER A 292 -19.55 -1.54 3.23
#